data_AF-A0A2G6PCZ0-F1
#
_entry.id   AF-A0A2G6PCZ0-F1
#
_cell.length_a   1.000
_cell.length_b   1.000
_cell.length_c   1.000
_cell.angle_alpha   90.00
_cell.angle_beta   90.00
_cell.angle_gamma   90.00
#
_symmetry.space_group_name_H-M   'P 1'
#
loop_
_entity.id
_entity.type
_entity.pdbx_description
1 polymer ?
#
loop_
_entity_poly.entity_id
_entity_poly.type
_entity_poly.pdbx_seq_one_letter_code
_entity_poly.pdbx_strand_id
1 'polypeptide(L)' 'MKKQHVTLSENDRTYLENLISKGNLPAKMYKRAAALLELNRGSTFTNVSQIVGVTIQTVSTWAQKYRENGLEF' A
#
# COMPACT_ATOMS: atom_id res chain seq x y z
N MET A 1 -1.12 2.07 20.51
CA MET A 1 -1.96 2.18 19.29
C MET A 1 -1.50 1.12 18.30
N LYS A 2 -2.39 0.28 17.77
CA LYS A 2 -2.01 -0.67 16.71
C LYS A 2 -1.55 0.16 15.50
N LYS A 3 -0.28 0.03 15.12
CA LYS A 3 0.36 0.82 14.05
C LYS A 3 0.02 0.31 12.64
N GLN A 4 -0.59 -0.87 12.53
CA GLN A 4 -1.07 -1.42 11.26
C GLN A 4 -2.31 -0.68 10.79
N HIS A 5 -2.13 0.17 9.78
CA HIS A 5 -3.22 0.89 9.13
C HIS A 5 -3.95 0.05 8.06
N VAL A 6 -3.30 -1.03 7.62
CA VAL A 6 -3.81 -2.03 6.67
C VAL A 6 -3.41 -3.41 7.20
N THR A 7 -4.30 -4.39 7.08
CA THR A 7 -3.98 -5.80 7.26
C THR A 7 -4.20 -6.49 5.93
N LEU A 8 -3.12 -6.83 5.24
CA LEU A 8 -3.19 -7.57 3.98
C LEU A 8 -3.47 -9.05 4.26
N SER A 9 -4.27 -9.68 3.40
CA SER A 9 -4.29 -11.14 3.33
C SER A 9 -2.91 -11.65 2.88
N GLU A 10 -2.59 -12.90 3.22
CA GLU A 10 -1.33 -13.52 2.80
C GLU A 10 -1.20 -13.55 1.26
N ASN A 11 -2.31 -13.79 0.57
CA ASN A 11 -2.40 -13.80 -0.89
C ASN A 11 -2.14 -12.40 -1.47
N ASP A 12 -2.78 -11.36 -0.92
CA ASP A 12 -2.58 -9.99 -1.41
C ASP A 12 -1.16 -9.49 -1.13
N ARG A 13 -0.61 -9.81 0.05
CA ARG A 13 0.78 -9.49 0.39
C ARG A 13 1.73 -10.11 -0.64
N THR A 14 1.62 -11.41 -0.86
CA THR A 14 2.45 -12.16 -1.80
C THR A 14 2.28 -11.63 -3.22
N TYR A 15 1.06 -11.32 -3.64
CA TYR A 15 0.78 -10.74 -4.94
C TYR A 15 1.47 -9.39 -5.11
N LEU A 16 1.33 -8.48 -4.14
CA LEU A 16 1.93 -7.14 -4.20
C LEU A 16 3.47 -7.17 -4.16
N GLU A 17 4.06 -8.06 -3.35
CA GLU A 17 5.52 -8.27 -3.32
C GLU A 17 6.04 -8.76 -4.67
N ASN A 18 5.36 -9.76 -5.25
CA ASN A 18 5.67 -10.24 -6.60
C ASN A 18 5.47 -9.17 -7.67
N LEU A 19 4.42 -8.34 -7.55
CA LEU A 19 4.13 -7.28 -8.50
C LEU A 19 5.28 -6.28 -8.56
N ILE A 20 5.73 -5.78 -7.40
CA ILE A 20 6.81 -4.79 -7.30
C ILE A 20 8.15 -5.36 -7.78
N SER A 21 8.42 -6.65 -7.54
CA SER A 21 9.68 -7.30 -7.95
C SER A 21 9.91 -7.32 -9.47
N LYS A 22 8.84 -7.22 -10.28
CA LYS A 22 8.92 -7.34 -11.76
C LYS A 22 9.49 -6.10 -12.45
N GLY A 23 9.64 -4.98 -11.76
CA GLY A 23 10.33 -3.76 -12.25
C GLY A 23 9.65 -2.99 -13.40
N ASN A 24 8.76 -3.60 -14.18
CA ASN A 24 8.05 -2.95 -15.29
C ASN A 24 6.58 -2.66 -14.92
N LEU A 25 6.36 -1.67 -14.04
CA LEU A 25 5.04 -1.23 -13.63
C LEU A 25 4.83 0.26 -13.92
N PRO A 26 3.62 0.67 -14.31
CA PRO A 26 3.25 2.08 -14.27
C PRO A 26 3.45 2.66 -12.87
N ALA A 27 4.05 3.86 -12.78
CA ALA A 27 4.47 4.47 -11.52
C ALA A 27 3.35 4.53 -10.46
N LYS A 28 2.09 4.74 -10.89
CA LYS A 28 0.92 4.77 -10.00
C LYS A 28 0.65 3.41 -9.34
N MET A 29 0.78 2.32 -10.10
CA MET A 29 0.62 0.95 -9.56
C MET A 29 1.75 0.62 -8.59
N TYR A 30 2.99 0.93 -8.94
CA TYR A 30 4.14 0.74 -8.05
C TYR A 30 3.94 1.47 -6.72
N LYS A 31 3.62 2.77 -6.77
CA LYS A 31 3.41 3.60 -5.56
C LYS A 31 2.29 3.06 -4.67
N ARG A 32 1.18 2.61 -5.26
CA ARG A 32 0.06 2.06 -4.50
C ARG A 32 0.41 0.71 -3.86
N ALA A 33 1.06 -0.18 -4.60
CA ALA A 33 1.50 -1.47 -4.09
C ALA A 33 2.50 -1.29 -2.93
N ALA A 34 3.50 -0.42 -3.13
CA ALA A 34 4.50 -0.10 -2.10
C ALA A 34 3.84 0.50 -0.85
N ALA A 35 2.87 1.41 -1.03
CA ALA A 35 2.15 1.99 0.09
C ALA A 35 1.38 0.96 0.91
N LEU A 36 0.62 0.07 0.28
CA LEU A 36 -0.15 -0.96 0.99
C LEU A 36 0.76 -1.93 1.76
N LEU A 37 1.90 -2.33 1.19
CA LEU A 37 2.88 -3.18 1.87
C LEU A 37 3.50 -2.49 3.08
N GLU A 38 3.90 -1.22 2.96
CA GLU A 38 4.49 -0.47 4.07
C GLU A 38 3.49 -0.23 5.20
N LEU A 39 2.24 0.11 4.88
CA LEU A 39 1.18 0.24 5.88
C LEU A 39 0.89 -1.09 6.59
N ASN A 40 0.96 -2.20 5.86
CA ASN A 40 0.83 -3.54 6.43
C ASN A 40 1.98 -3.91 7.35
N ARG A 41 3.19 -3.38 7.10
CA ARG A 41 4.36 -3.51 7.99
C ARG A 41 4.29 -2.61 9.23
N GLY A 42 3.29 -1.71 9.29
CA GLY A 42 3.07 -0.81 10.42
C GLY A 42 3.71 0.57 10.27
N SER A 43 4.14 0.95 9.06
CA SER A 43 4.57 2.31 8.75
C SER A 43 3.38 3.29 8.86
N THR A 44 3.64 4.51 9.32
CA THR A 44 2.60 5.56 9.42
C THR A 44 2.26 6.13 8.05
N PHE A 45 1.06 6.71 7.90
CA PHE A 45 0.68 7.40 6.67
C PHE A 45 1.69 8.49 6.25
N THR A 46 2.23 9.23 7.21
CA THR A 46 3.27 10.25 6.96
C THR A 46 4.51 9.62 6.33
N ASN A 47 5.07 8.58 6.94
CA ASN A 47 6.27 7.91 6.42
C ASN A 47 6.01 7.34 5.01
N VAL A 48 4.89 6.65 4.84
CA VAL A 48 4.52 6.05 3.55
C VAL A 48 4.35 7.12 2.47
N SER A 49 3.73 8.26 2.79
CA SER A 49 3.55 9.36 1.85
C SER A 49 4.88 9.93 1.34
N GLN A 50 5.90 9.99 2.21
CA GLN A 50 7.24 10.42 1.85
C GLN A 50 7.96 9.37 1.00
N ILE A 51 7.84 8.09 1.34
CA ILE A 51 8.44 6.97 0.59
C ILE A 51 7.93 6.93 -0.86
N VAL A 52 6.61 7.02 -1.04
CA VAL A 52 5.99 6.87 -2.38
C VAL A 52 5.77 8.20 -3.11
N GLY A 53 6.09 9.32 -2.46
CA GLY A 53 5.99 10.67 -3.02
C GLY A 53 4.57 11.04 -3.44
N VAL A 54 3.61 10.92 -2.51
CA VAL A 54 2.21 11.36 -2.66
C VAL A 54 1.75 12.02 -1.36
N THR A 55 0.53 12.57 -1.33
CA THR A 55 0.00 13.17 -0.10
C THR A 55 -0.43 12.12 0.92
N ILE A 56 -0.41 12.46 2.21
CA ILE A 56 -0.94 11.63 3.29
C ILE A 56 -2.40 11.25 3.01
N GLN A 57 -3.20 12.18 2.48
CA GLN A 57 -4.61 11.95 2.13
C GLN A 57 -4.74 10.84 1.07
N THR A 58 -3.88 10.86 0.04
CA THR A 58 -3.88 9.82 -1.00
C THR A 58 -3.59 8.43 -0.41
N VAL A 59 -2.59 8.33 0.48
CA VAL A 59 -2.26 7.06 1.13
C VAL A 59 -3.42 6.58 2.02
N SER A 60 -4.05 7.49 2.77
CA SER A 60 -5.21 7.20 3.60
C SER A 60 -6.39 6.66 2.77
N THR A 61 -6.66 7.29 1.61
CA THR A 61 -7.69 6.84 0.67
C THR A 61 -7.38 5.44 0.12
N TRP A 62 -6.13 5.13 -0.23
CA TRP A 62 -5.77 3.78 -0.67
C TRP A 62 -5.99 2.73 0.42
N ALA A 63 -5.61 3.04 1.66
CA ALA A 63 -5.85 2.15 2.78
C ALA A 63 -7.34 1.90 3.02
N GLN A 64 -8.16 2.95 2.94
CA GLN A 64 -9.61 2.84 3.05
C GLN A 64 -10.19 1.96 1.95
N LYS A 65 -9.88 2.26 0.69
CA LYS A 65 -10.41 1.50 -0.44
C LYS A 65 -9.98 0.04 -0.42
N TYR A 66 -8.77 -0.26 0.05
CA TYR A 66 -8.32 -1.64 0.26
C TYR A 66 -9.17 -2.36 1.31
N ARG A 67 -9.45 -1.72 2.46
CA ARG A 67 -10.30 -2.32 3.49
C ARG A 67 -11.72 -2.60 3.00
N GLU A 68 -12.22 -1.79 2.07
CA GLU A 68 -13.57 -1.93 1.52
C GLU A 68 -13.64 -2.95 0.37
N ASN A 69 -12.62 -3.02 -0.50
CA ASN A 69 -12.70 -3.73 -1.79
C ASN A 69 -11.50 -4.67 -2.08
N GLY A 70 -10.61 -4.89 -1.12
CA GLY A 70 -9.37 -5.63 -1.37
C GLY A 70 -8.50 -4.95 -2.44
N LEU A 71 -7.96 -5.69 -3.40
CA LEU A 71 -7.11 -5.13 -4.45
C LEU A 71 -7.87 -4.54 -5.65
N GLU A 72 -9.20 -4.66 -5.71
CA GLU A 72 -10.01 -4.33 -6.89
C GLU A 72 -10.29 -2.83 -7.10
N PHE A 73 -9.78 -1.95 -6.24
CA PHE A 73 -10.01 -0.48 -6.32
C PHE A 73 -9.03 0.29 -7.21
#